data_AF-A0A182APH5-F1
#
_entry.id   AF-A0A182APH5-F1
#
_cell.length_a   1.000
_cell.length_b   1.000
_cell.length_c   1.000
_cell.angle_alpha   90.00
_cell.angle_beta   90.00
_cell.angle_gamma   90.00
#
_symmetry.space_group_name_H-M   'P 1'
#
loop_
_entity.id
_entity.type
_entity.pdbx_description
1 polymer ?
#
loop_
_entity_poly.entity_id
_entity_poly.type
_entity_poly.pdbx_seq_one_letter_code
_entity_poly.pdbx_strand_id
1 'polypeptide(L)' 'MLLFVREQRRQGTVTEPFVCLGFARYESHEGERPMAIRCRLEREIPAAWMPAMGLAV' A
#
# COMPACT_ATOMS: atom_id res chain seq x y z
N MET A 1 3.16 5.81 -11.53
CA MET A 1 2.25 4.64 -11.40
C MET A 1 1.13 5.00 -10.42
N LEU A 2 -0.08 4.46 -10.55
CA LEU A 2 -1.14 4.62 -9.52
C LEU A 2 -1.08 3.46 -8.53
N LEU A 3 -1.15 3.76 -7.22
CA LEU A 3 -1.10 2.74 -6.17
C LEU A 3 -2.48 2.54 -5.53
N PHE A 4 -2.96 1.29 -5.60
CA PHE A 4 -4.19 0.83 -4.97
C PHE A 4 -3.85 -0.19 -3.89
N VAL A 5 -4.33 0.05 -2.67
CA VAL A 5 -4.03 -0.80 -1.50
C VAL A 5 -5.30 -1.27 -0.82
N ARG A 6 -5.21 -2.38 -0.10
CA ARG A 6 -6.23 -2.87 0.84
C ARG A 6 -5.50 -3.58 1.96
N GLU A 7 -6.07 -3.56 3.15
CA GLU A 7 -5.43 -4.14 4.34
C GLU A 7 -5.49 -5.68 4.28
N GLN A 8 -6.61 -6.20 3.81
CA GLN A 8 -6.91 -7.63 3.76
C GLN A 8 -7.54 -7.99 2.43
N ARG A 9 -7.49 -9.27 2.05
CA ARG A 9 -8.07 -9.71 0.76
C ARG A 9 -9.60 -9.71 0.77
N ARG A 10 -10.19 -9.96 1.94
CA ARG A 10 -11.64 -10.09 2.17
C ARG A 10 -11.98 -9.47 3.51
N GLN A 11 -13.15 -8.87 3.59
CA GLN A 11 -13.79 -8.45 4.82
C GLN A 11 -15.04 -9.31 5.00
N GLY A 12 -14.96 -10.32 5.88
CA GLY A 12 -15.99 -11.35 5.98
C GLY A 12 -16.13 -12.15 4.67
N THR A 13 -17.35 -12.18 4.12
CA THR A 13 -17.65 -12.90 2.87
C THR A 13 -17.42 -12.08 1.61
N VAL A 14 -17.14 -10.78 1.73
CA VAL A 14 -16.95 -9.87 0.59
C VAL A 14 -15.49 -9.55 0.35
N THR A 15 -15.14 -9.27 -0.90
CA THR A 15 -13.81 -8.73 -1.25
C THR A 15 -13.69 -7.31 -0.72
N GLU A 16 -12.61 -7.04 0.02
CA GLU A 16 -12.37 -5.69 0.52
C GLU A 16 -12.05 -4.76 -0.66
N PRO A 17 -12.71 -3.59 -0.76
CA PRO A 17 -12.43 -2.62 -1.81
C PRO A 17 -11.03 -2.05 -1.65
N PHE A 18 -10.45 -1.64 -2.78
CA PHE A 18 -9.17 -0.96 -2.78
C PHE A 18 -9.33 0.53 -2.50
N VAL A 19 -8.38 1.09 -1.75
CA VAL A 19 -8.18 2.53 -1.57
C VAL A 19 -7.13 3.01 -2.57
N CYS A 20 -7.44 4.08 -3.30
CA CYS A 20 -6.50 4.74 -4.21
C CYS A 20 -5.63 5.74 -3.42
N LEU A 21 -4.33 5.46 -3.28
CA LEU A 21 -3.38 6.39 -2.67
C LEU A 21 -2.87 7.46 -3.65
N GLY A 22 -3.21 7.34 -4.93
CA GLY A 22 -2.79 8.25 -5.99
C GLY A 22 -1.47 7.84 -6.64
N PHE A 23 -0.73 8.83 -7.13
CA PHE A 23 0.49 8.60 -7.89
C PHE A 23 1.68 8.27 -7.00
N ALA A 24 2.46 7.29 -7.46
CA ALA A 24 3.72 6.86 -6.90
C ALA A 24 4.80 6.85 -7.99
N ARG A 25 6.00 7.26 -7.60
CA ARG A 25 7.22 7.21 -8.42
C ARG A 25 7.99 5.96 -8.06
N TYR A 26 8.39 5.21 -9.08
CA TYR A 26 9.30 4.09 -8.93
C TYR A 26 10.68 4.61 -8.49
N GLU A 27 11.32 3.91 -7.56
CA GLU A 27 12.68 4.25 -7.10
C GLU A 27 13.68 3.15 -7.43
N SER A 28 13.39 1.92 -6.98
CA SER A 28 14.30 0.80 -7.19
C SER A 28 13.56 -0.54 -7.11
N HIS A 29 14.23 -1.59 -7.56
CA HIS A 29 13.83 -2.96 -7.26
C HIS A 29 15.06 -3.78 -6.87
N GLU A 30 14.89 -4.74 -5.99
CA GLU A 30 15.95 -5.63 -5.50
C GLU A 30 15.45 -7.07 -5.53
N GLY A 31 16.32 -7.99 -5.96
CA GLY A 31 15.99 -9.40 -6.13
C GLY A 31 15.28 -9.71 -7.45
N GLU A 32 15.40 -10.97 -7.89
CA GLU A 32 14.79 -11.45 -9.13
C GLU A 32 13.45 -12.16 -8.84
N ARG A 33 13.45 -13.09 -7.87
CA ARG A 33 12.22 -13.70 -7.34
C ARG A 33 12.47 -14.34 -5.96
N PRO A 34 11.82 -13.87 -4.88
CA PRO A 34 10.93 -12.71 -4.83
C PRO A 34 11.67 -11.38 -5.08
N MET A 35 10.96 -10.40 -5.66
CA MET A 35 11.45 -9.06 -5.93
C MET A 35 10.80 -8.07 -4.95
N ALA A 36 11.60 -7.19 -4.36
CA ALA A 36 11.15 -6.05 -3.58
C ALA A 36 11.16 -4.80 -4.47
N ILE A 37 10.03 -4.11 -4.60
CA ILE A 37 9.92 -2.86 -5.36
C ILE A 37 9.78 -1.71 -4.37
N ARG A 38 10.65 -0.70 -4.50
CA ARG A 38 10.58 0.55 -3.75
C ARG A 38 9.92 1.63 -4.60
N CYS A 39 8.86 2.22 -4.06
CA CYS A 39 8.13 3.31 -4.68
C CYS A 39 7.90 4.43 -3.65
N ARG A 40 7.99 5.68 -4.09
CA ARG A 40 7.67 6.86 -3.29
C ARG A 40 6.33 7.44 -3.71
N LEU A 41 5.41 7.59 -2.74
CA LEU A 41 4.16 8.30 -2.97
C LEU A 41 4.42 9.80 -3.18
N GLU A 42 3.65 10.41 -4.08
CA GLU A 42 3.73 11.87 -4.31
C GLU A 42 3.10 12.69 -3.17
N ARG A 43 2.14 12.10 -2.46
CA ARG A 43 1.50 12.68 -1.27
C ARG A 43 1.57 11.68 -0.13
N GLU A 44 1.76 12.19 1.08
CA GLU A 44 1.75 11.37 2.28
C GLU A 44 0.40 10.67 2.46
N ILE A 45 0.42 9.49 3.08
CA ILE A 45 -0.80 8.76 3.40
C ILE A 45 -1.54 9.54 4.50
N PRO A 46 -2.80 9.93 4.28
CA PRO A 46 -3.58 10.62 5.31
C PRO A 46 -3.70 9.77 6.57
N ALA A 47 -3.49 10.36 7.74
CA ALA A 47 -3.53 9.62 9.01
C ALA A 47 -4.86 8.92 9.28
N ALA A 48 -5.97 9.49 8.79
CA ALA A 48 -7.30 8.88 8.87
C ALA A 48 -7.42 7.55 8.11
N TRP A 49 -6.51 7.26 7.17
CA TRP A 49 -6.48 6.03 6.38
C TRP A 49 -5.53 4.99 6.94
N MET A 50 -4.87 5.29 8.06
CA MET A 50 -4.14 4.32 8.85
C MET A 50 -5.10 3.79 9.92
N PRO A 51 -5.88 2.71 9.65
CA PRO A 51 -6.49 1.97 10.76
C PRO A 51 -5.35 1.60 11.69
N ALA A 52 -5.49 1.95 12.98
CA ALA A 52 -4.47 1.88 14.02
C ALA A 52 -3.33 0.93 13.64
N MET A 53 -2.28 1.46 13.00
CA MET A 53 -1.07 0.71 12.72
C MET A 53 -0.52 0.38 14.10
N GLY A 54 -0.90 -0.81 14.59
CA GLY A 54 -0.45 -1.34 15.85
C GLY A 54 1.05 -1.14 15.88
N LEU A 55 1.47 -0.37 16.88
CA LEU A 55 2.84 -0.10 17.26
C LEU A 55 3.69 -1.34 16.97
N ALA A 56 4.39 -1.33 15.84
CA ALA A 56 5.60 -2.12 15.70
C ALA A 56 6.69 -1.28 16.37
N VAL A 57 6.72 -1.39 17.71
CA VAL A 57 7.90 -1.10 18.54
C VAL A 57 8.90 -2.24 18.34
#